data_AF-A0A9N9FXR9-F1
#
_entry.id   AF-A0A9N9FXR9-F1
#
_cell.length_a   1.000
_cell.length_b   1.000
_cell.length_c   1.000
_cell.angle_alpha   90.00
_cell.angle_beta   90.00
_cell.angle_gamma   90.00
#
_symmetry.space_group_name_H-M   'P 1'
#
loop_
_entity.id
_entity.type
_entity.pdbx_description
1 polymer ?
#
loop_
_entity_poly.entity_id
_entity_poly.type
_entity_poly.pdbx_seq_one_letter_code
_entity_poly.pdbx_strand_id
1 'polypeptide(L)'
;MLVSTAIGFFDAFFDYVTNNQNVEYTVYKNDCFVVKFKNENEWRLTCWCPKGRLWEDNGKIPDEYPLQETKTNDYKERTKLNIKDAEATLIVIVSIFNSDNNETGLTIEEANNLNKLLKIINLDEEANNISEEVFKWIKEKNIKHLNMAGPRASTCEGIYDKTFIFMNSLLKKLEDYQD
;
A
#
# COMPACT_ATOMS: atom_id res chain seq x y z
N MET A 1 -4.90 -3.61 -18.91
CA MET A 1 -5.25 -2.85 -17.68
C MET A 1 -4.14 -3.11 -16.68
N LEU A 2 -3.70 -2.08 -15.95
CA LEU A 2 -2.64 -2.23 -14.95
C LEU A 2 -3.25 -2.85 -13.70
N VAL A 3 -3.25 -4.18 -13.61
CA VAL A 3 -3.90 -4.86 -12.48
C VAL A 3 -2.81 -5.40 -11.57
N SER A 4 -2.71 -4.86 -10.36
CA SER A 4 -1.76 -5.31 -9.33
C SER A 4 -2.25 -4.93 -7.95
N THR A 5 -1.61 -5.47 -6.91
CA THR A 5 -1.86 -5.02 -5.56
C THR A 5 -1.62 -3.51 -5.40
N ALA A 6 -0.54 -2.96 -5.95
CA ALA A 6 -0.25 -1.53 -5.84
C ALA A 6 -1.37 -0.67 -6.45
N ILE A 7 -1.87 -1.05 -7.63
CA ILE A 7 -3.00 -0.35 -8.26
C ILE A 7 -4.29 -0.56 -7.47
N GLY A 8 -4.58 -1.77 -7.00
CA GLY A 8 -5.74 -2.04 -6.14
C GLY A 8 -5.72 -1.24 -4.83
N PHE A 9 -4.52 -1.00 -4.27
CA PHE A 9 -4.35 -0.11 -3.13
C PHE A 9 -4.71 1.33 -3.48
N PHE A 10 -4.11 1.88 -4.54
CA PHE A 10 -4.34 3.26 -4.93
C PHE A 10 -5.78 3.51 -5.37
N ASP A 11 -6.37 2.60 -6.15
CA ASP A 11 -7.75 2.74 -6.62
C ASP A 11 -8.73 2.67 -5.45
N ALA A 12 -8.55 1.76 -4.50
CA ALA A 12 -9.38 1.70 -3.30
C ALA A 12 -9.21 2.94 -2.43
N PHE A 13 -7.97 3.39 -2.26
CA PHE A 13 -7.69 4.59 -1.50
C PHE A 13 -8.33 5.82 -2.15
N PHE A 14 -8.16 5.99 -3.46
CA PHE A 14 -8.73 7.09 -4.23
C PHE A 14 -10.24 7.07 -4.26
N ASP A 15 -10.85 5.91 -4.49
CA ASP A 15 -12.30 5.73 -4.43
C ASP A 15 -12.83 6.11 -3.05
N TYR A 16 -12.18 5.63 -1.99
CA TYR A 16 -12.54 5.93 -0.62
C TYR A 16 -12.46 7.43 -0.34
N VAL A 17 -11.31 8.06 -0.58
CA VAL A 17 -11.10 9.46 -0.18
C VAL A 17 -11.87 10.46 -1.04
N THR A 18 -12.11 10.16 -2.32
CA THR A 18 -12.82 11.05 -3.23
C THR A 18 -14.31 11.12 -2.90
N ASN A 19 -14.89 10.01 -2.45
CA ASN A 19 -16.32 9.90 -2.19
C ASN A 19 -16.69 10.10 -0.71
N ASN A 20 -15.72 10.38 0.16
CA ASN A 20 -15.94 10.45 1.59
C ASN A 20 -16.01 11.89 2.11
N GLN A 21 -17.18 12.26 2.62
CA GLN A 21 -17.46 13.59 3.17
C GLN A 21 -16.67 13.92 4.45
N ASN A 22 -16.08 12.93 5.11
CA ASN A 22 -15.28 13.10 6.32
C ASN A 22 -13.80 13.36 6.01
N VAL A 23 -13.38 13.24 4.75
CA VAL A 23 -12.06 13.72 4.31
C VAL A 23 -12.07 15.25 4.32
N GLU A 24 -11.07 15.82 4.98
CA GLU A 24 -10.83 17.27 5.00
C GLU A 24 -9.99 17.67 3.77
N TYR A 25 -8.87 16.99 3.56
CA TYR A 25 -8.06 17.15 2.35
C TYR A 25 -7.25 15.89 2.05
N THR A 26 -6.84 15.77 0.79
CA THR A 26 -5.73 14.91 0.38
C THR A 26 -4.60 15.77 -0.15
N VAL A 27 -3.36 15.39 0.12
CA VAL A 27 -2.19 16.10 -0.39
C VAL A 27 -1.08 15.13 -0.72
N TYR A 28 -0.37 15.44 -1.79
CA TYR A 28 0.88 14.79 -2.12
C TYR A 28 2.05 15.61 -1.57
N LYS A 29 2.84 15.03 -0.67
CA LYS A 29 3.96 15.73 -0.03
C LYS A 29 5.12 14.78 0.23
N ASN A 30 6.32 15.17 -0.21
CA ASN A 30 7.57 14.43 0.07
C ASN A 30 7.42 12.93 -0.20
N ASP A 31 6.96 12.58 -1.39
CA ASP A 31 6.94 11.19 -1.87
C ASP A 31 5.95 10.26 -1.14
N CYS A 32 5.01 10.86 -0.40
CA CYS A 32 3.87 10.17 0.19
C CYS A 32 2.54 10.86 -0.14
N PHE A 33 1.50 10.03 -0.25
CA PHE A 33 0.13 10.49 -0.36
C PHE A 33 -0.48 10.54 1.04
N VAL A 34 -1.07 11.70 1.38
CA VAL A 34 -1.61 11.98 2.71
C VAL A 34 -3.12 12.17 2.60
N VAL A 35 -3.86 11.50 3.48
CA VAL A 35 -5.27 11.81 3.75
C VAL A 35 -5.39 12.40 5.15
N LYS A 36 -6.07 13.54 5.25
CA LYS A 36 -6.49 14.15 6.50
C LYS A 36 -8.00 14.06 6.60
N PHE A 37 -8.49 13.53 7.71
CA PHE A 37 -9.90 13.48 8.05
C PHE A 37 -10.29 14.64 8.97
N LYS A 38 -11.55 15.05 8.92
CA LYS A 38 -12.13 16.17 9.71
C LYS A 38 -12.05 15.99 11.23
N ASN A 39 -11.83 14.76 11.68
CA ASN A 39 -11.64 14.42 13.08
C ASN A 39 -10.17 14.48 13.53
N GLU A 40 -9.33 15.15 12.74
CA GLU A 40 -7.89 15.34 12.91
C GLU A 40 -7.01 14.12 12.61
N ASN A 41 -7.58 12.98 12.23
CA ASN A 41 -6.77 11.82 11.86
C ASN A 41 -6.06 12.02 10.53
N GLU A 42 -4.78 11.66 10.50
CA GLU A 42 -3.95 11.74 9.30
C GLU A 42 -3.26 10.41 9.03
N TRP A 43 -3.27 9.99 7.77
CA TRP A 43 -2.64 8.76 7.30
C TRP A 43 -1.84 9.01 6.04
N ARG A 44 -0.70 8.32 5.94
CA ARG A 44 0.26 8.51 4.85
C ARG A 44 0.61 7.18 4.19
N LEU A 45 0.76 7.21 2.87
CA LEU A 45 1.21 6.09 2.05
C LEU A 45 2.46 6.47 1.26
N THR A 46 3.53 5.68 1.32
CA THR A 46 4.68 5.90 0.43
C THR A 46 4.34 5.62 -1.03
N CYS A 47 4.90 6.43 -1.93
CA CYS A 47 4.46 6.51 -3.32
C CYS A 47 5.62 6.56 -4.33
N TRP A 48 6.69 5.78 -4.13
CA TRP A 48 7.81 5.70 -5.09
C TRP A 48 7.55 4.70 -6.23
N CYS A 49 7.88 5.12 -7.45
CA CYS A 49 7.87 4.31 -8.67
C CYS A 49 9.20 4.44 -9.44
N PRO A 50 9.55 3.48 -10.30
CA PRO A 50 10.79 3.57 -11.08
C PRO A 50 10.81 4.80 -12.00
N LYS A 51 12.00 5.33 -12.29
CA LYS A 51 12.18 6.38 -13.30
C LYS A 51 11.54 5.99 -14.64
N GLY A 52 10.85 6.92 -15.26
CA GLY A 52 10.01 6.72 -16.43
C GLY A 52 8.61 6.20 -16.10
N ARG A 53 8.25 6.10 -14.81
CA ARG A 53 7.01 5.50 -14.31
C ARG A 53 6.80 4.10 -14.88
N LEU A 54 7.86 3.30 -14.93
CA LEU A 54 7.82 2.01 -15.59
C LEU A 54 6.84 1.06 -14.89
N TRP A 55 6.15 0.30 -15.73
CA TRP A 55 5.32 -0.83 -15.37
C TRP A 55 5.74 -2.06 -16.18
N GLU A 56 5.25 -3.25 -15.80
CA GLU A 56 5.43 -4.51 -16.52
C GLU A 56 5.33 -4.38 -18.06
N ASP A 57 6.04 -5.24 -18.78
CA ASP A 57 6.01 -5.37 -20.25
C ASP A 57 6.15 -4.05 -21.03
N ASN A 58 6.97 -3.13 -20.50
CA ASN A 58 7.19 -1.77 -21.03
C ASN A 58 5.98 -0.83 -20.93
N GLY A 59 5.05 -1.10 -20.00
CA GLY A 59 3.97 -0.19 -19.66
C GLY A 59 4.46 1.06 -18.93
N LYS A 60 3.60 2.08 -18.88
CA LYS A 60 3.79 3.29 -18.09
C LYS A 60 2.65 3.41 -17.08
N ILE A 61 2.96 3.71 -15.82
CA ILE A 61 1.96 4.02 -14.80
C ILE A 61 1.32 5.38 -15.13
N PRO A 62 -0.02 5.47 -15.26
CA PRO A 62 -0.75 6.69 -15.58
C PRO A 62 -0.39 7.84 -14.65
N ASP A 63 -0.43 9.05 -15.19
CA ASP A 63 -0.03 10.26 -14.47
C ASP A 63 -1.06 10.66 -13.39
N GLU A 64 -2.26 10.05 -13.39
CA GLU A 64 -3.28 10.20 -12.33
C GLU A 64 -2.87 9.56 -10.99
N TYR A 65 -1.96 8.57 -11.00
CA TYR A 65 -1.43 8.00 -9.78
C TYR A 65 -0.37 8.93 -9.17
N PRO A 66 -0.41 9.24 -7.86
CA PRO A 66 0.36 10.30 -7.26
C PRO A 66 1.73 9.76 -6.84
N LEU A 67 2.50 9.29 -7.82
CA LEU A 67 3.77 8.58 -7.60
C LEU A 67 4.97 9.48 -7.91
N GLN A 68 6.02 9.40 -7.08
CA GLN A 68 7.33 10.00 -7.33
C GLN A 68 8.21 9.03 -8.11
N GLU A 69 8.87 9.50 -9.14
CA GLU A 69 9.93 8.74 -9.80
C GLU A 69 11.21 8.69 -8.96
N THR A 70 11.81 7.51 -8.84
CA THR A 70 13.16 7.31 -8.33
C THR A 70 14.24 7.82 -9.28
N LYS A 71 15.51 7.80 -8.87
CA LYS A 71 16.60 8.30 -9.71
C LYS A 71 16.92 7.36 -10.87
N THR A 72 16.70 6.06 -10.67
CA THR A 72 16.89 5.03 -11.70
C THR A 72 15.57 4.32 -12.00
N ASN A 73 15.58 3.53 -13.07
CA ASN A 73 14.46 2.67 -13.45
C ASN A 73 14.53 1.28 -12.78
N ASP A 74 15.43 1.09 -11.80
CA ASP A 74 15.55 -0.17 -11.06
C ASP A 74 14.39 -0.30 -10.06
N TYR A 75 13.60 -1.37 -10.21
CA TYR A 75 12.52 -1.71 -9.29
C TYR A 75 13.00 -1.94 -7.85
N LYS A 76 14.26 -2.32 -7.63
CA LYS A 76 14.81 -2.45 -6.28
C LYS A 76 14.94 -1.10 -5.58
N GLU A 77 15.27 -0.03 -6.32
CA GLU A 77 15.40 1.31 -5.75
C GLU A 77 14.06 1.81 -5.20
N ARG A 78 12.98 1.69 -5.98
CA ARG A 78 11.65 2.12 -5.50
C ARG A 78 11.16 1.28 -4.32
N THR A 79 11.41 -0.03 -4.32
CA THR A 79 11.03 -0.91 -3.19
C THR A 79 11.76 -0.48 -1.93
N LYS A 80 13.06 -0.24 -2.02
CA LYS A 80 13.87 0.26 -0.91
C LYS A 80 13.40 1.60 -0.38
N LEU A 81 13.11 2.56 -1.25
CA LEU A 81 12.63 3.89 -0.84
C LEU A 81 11.24 3.82 -0.19
N ASN A 82 10.31 3.04 -0.75
CA ASN A 82 9.00 2.83 -0.16
C ASN A 82 9.08 2.23 1.26
N ILE A 83 9.95 1.24 1.48
CA ILE A 83 10.16 0.64 2.80
C ILE A 83 10.88 1.61 3.75
N LYS A 84 11.90 2.31 3.26
CA LYS A 84 12.72 3.22 4.07
C LYS A 84 11.92 4.41 4.58
N ASP A 85 11.09 5.00 3.74
CA ASP A 85 10.40 6.25 4.05
C ASP A 85 9.09 6.02 4.83
N ALA A 86 8.58 4.80 4.86
CA ALA A 86 7.47 4.39 5.71
C ALA A 86 7.92 4.05 7.15
N GLU A 87 6.99 4.12 8.10
CA GLU A 87 7.20 3.62 9.47
C GLU A 87 7.07 2.09 9.53
N ALA A 88 6.17 1.53 8.72
CA ALA A 88 5.97 0.10 8.60
C ALA A 88 5.58 -0.30 7.18
N THR A 89 5.81 -1.57 6.85
CA THR A 89 5.37 -2.18 5.59
C THR A 89 4.28 -3.22 5.88
N LEU A 90 3.16 -3.10 5.19
CA LEU A 90 2.11 -4.11 5.16
C LEU A 90 2.15 -4.81 3.80
N ILE A 91 2.34 -6.12 3.83
CA ILE A 91 2.33 -6.98 2.65
C ILE A 91 1.04 -7.79 2.65
N VAL A 92 0.30 -7.73 1.54
CA VAL A 92 -0.85 -8.60 1.33
C VAL A 92 -0.49 -9.75 0.38
N ILE A 93 -0.94 -10.95 0.72
CA ILE A 93 -0.78 -12.18 -0.06
C ILE A 93 -2.10 -12.94 -0.13
N VAL A 94 -2.14 -14.02 -0.91
CA VAL A 94 -3.20 -15.05 -0.87
C VAL A 94 -2.55 -16.42 -0.73
N SER A 95 -3.28 -17.46 -0.32
CA SER A 95 -2.71 -18.77 0.04
C SER A 95 -2.02 -19.49 -1.13
N ILE A 96 -2.34 -19.14 -2.38
CA ILE A 96 -1.70 -19.69 -3.59
C ILE A 96 -0.33 -19.02 -3.86
N PHE A 97 0.00 -17.96 -3.12
CA PHE A 97 1.21 -17.21 -3.33
C PHE A 97 2.44 -17.91 -2.73
N ASN A 98 3.35 -18.35 -3.60
CA ASN A 98 4.68 -18.80 -3.19
C ASN A 98 5.63 -17.60 -3.21
N SER A 99 6.22 -17.24 -2.07
CA SER A 99 7.13 -16.09 -1.94
C SER A 99 8.54 -16.32 -2.48
N ASP A 100 8.87 -17.57 -2.82
CA ASP A 100 10.20 -17.91 -3.30
C ASP A 100 10.48 -17.26 -4.67
N ASN A 101 11.48 -16.37 -4.71
CA ASN A 101 12.02 -15.68 -5.90
C ASN A 101 11.14 -14.61 -6.57
N ASN A 102 10.30 -13.88 -5.82
CA ASN A 102 9.50 -12.77 -6.38
C ASN A 102 9.63 -11.44 -5.62
N GLU A 103 8.96 -10.40 -6.12
CA GLU A 103 9.02 -9.03 -5.58
C GLU A 103 8.57 -8.92 -4.12
N THR A 104 7.64 -9.77 -3.70
CA THR A 104 7.19 -9.84 -2.30
C THR A 104 8.32 -10.36 -1.41
N GLY A 105 9.04 -11.39 -1.85
CA GLY A 105 10.25 -11.89 -1.16
C GLY A 105 11.31 -10.80 -0.99
N LEU A 106 11.58 -10.02 -2.05
CA LEU A 106 12.51 -8.88 -2.00
C LEU A 106 12.05 -7.80 -0.99
N THR A 107 10.75 -7.56 -0.89
CA THR A 107 10.19 -6.59 0.06
C THR A 107 10.38 -7.06 1.51
N ILE A 108 10.18 -8.35 1.77
CA ILE A 108 10.40 -8.96 3.10
C ILE A 108 11.88 -8.87 3.48
N GLU A 109 12.79 -9.26 2.58
CA GLU A 109 14.22 -9.22 2.80
C GLU A 109 14.70 -7.79 3.11
N GLU A 110 14.29 -6.80 2.30
CA GLU A 110 14.71 -5.41 2.50
C GLU A 110 14.12 -4.79 3.79
N ALA A 111 12.87 -5.12 4.14
CA ALA A 111 12.27 -4.67 5.41
C ALA A 111 13.06 -5.20 6.62
N ASN A 112 13.47 -6.47 6.58
CA ASN A 112 14.32 -7.07 7.61
C ASN A 112 15.72 -6.41 7.64
N ASN A 113 16.36 -6.21 6.48
CA ASN A 113 17.66 -5.55 6.38
C ASN A 113 17.65 -4.13 6.95
N LEU A 114 16.53 -3.41 6.80
CA LEU A 114 16.34 -2.05 7.30
C LEU A 114 15.79 -1.99 8.73
N ASN A 115 15.54 -3.14 9.39
CA ASN A 115 14.89 -3.23 10.70
C ASN A 115 13.55 -2.45 10.77
N LYS A 116 12.76 -2.51 9.69
CA LYS A 116 11.44 -1.88 9.61
C LYS A 116 10.35 -2.80 10.13
N LEU A 117 9.31 -2.22 10.72
CA LEU A 117 8.12 -2.98 11.11
C LEU A 117 7.48 -3.58 9.86
N LEU A 118 7.19 -4.87 9.92
CA LEU A 118 6.63 -5.63 8.81
C LEU A 118 5.43 -6.42 9.32
N LYS A 119 4.32 -6.36 8.58
CA LYS A 119 3.18 -7.26 8.77
C LYS A 119 2.79 -7.87 7.42
N ILE A 120 2.57 -9.18 7.42
CA ILE A 120 2.14 -9.92 6.26
C ILE A 120 0.74 -10.46 6.58
N ILE A 121 -0.22 -10.26 5.68
CA ILE A 121 -1.60 -10.72 5.84
C ILE A 121 -2.06 -11.51 4.62
N ASN A 122 -2.89 -12.52 4.87
CA ASN A 122 -3.51 -13.34 3.83
C ASN A 122 -4.94 -12.85 3.56
N LEU A 123 -5.25 -12.53 2.30
CA LEU A 123 -6.56 -12.03 1.86
C LEU A 123 -7.56 -13.13 1.46
N ASP A 124 -7.32 -14.37 1.86
CA ASP A 124 -8.30 -15.46 1.71
C ASP A 124 -9.35 -15.52 2.82
N GLU A 125 -9.12 -14.81 3.92
CA GLU A 125 -10.11 -14.65 4.99
C GLU A 125 -11.05 -13.47 4.72
N GLU A 126 -12.08 -13.32 5.56
CA GLU A 126 -13.01 -12.19 5.46
C GLU A 126 -12.31 -10.85 5.71
N ALA A 127 -12.52 -9.90 4.79
CA ALA A 127 -11.89 -8.57 4.82
C ALA A 127 -12.09 -7.81 6.15
N ASN A 128 -13.24 -7.96 6.82
CA ASN A 128 -13.48 -7.31 8.10
C ASN A 128 -12.58 -7.87 9.22
N ASN A 129 -12.31 -9.17 9.23
CA ASN A 129 -11.44 -9.79 10.24
C ASN A 129 -9.98 -9.37 10.01
N ILE A 130 -9.53 -9.41 8.76
CA ILE A 130 -8.17 -9.02 8.39
C ILE A 130 -7.93 -7.54 8.67
N SER A 131 -8.88 -6.67 8.28
CA SER A 131 -8.76 -5.22 8.55
C SER A 131 -8.79 -4.90 10.04
N GLU A 132 -9.53 -5.66 10.85
CA GLU A 132 -9.51 -5.53 12.31
C GLU A 132 -8.15 -5.91 12.91
N GLU A 133 -7.54 -6.99 12.41
CA GLU A 133 -6.19 -7.42 12.81
C GLU A 133 -5.14 -6.36 12.46
N VAL A 134 -5.17 -5.84 11.24
CA VAL A 134 -4.26 -4.78 10.78
C VAL A 134 -4.47 -3.51 11.57
N PHE A 135 -5.72 -3.11 11.81
CA PHE A 135 -6.06 -1.93 12.59
C PHE A 135 -5.47 -2.00 14.01
N LYS A 136 -5.61 -3.14 14.69
CA LYS A 136 -5.01 -3.37 16.01
C LYS A 136 -3.49 -3.25 15.97
N TRP A 137 -2.84 -3.89 14.99
CA TRP A 137 -1.39 -3.78 14.82
C TRP A 137 -0.93 -2.33 14.62
N ILE A 138 -1.64 -1.57 13.79
CA ILE A 138 -1.31 -0.15 13.59
C ILE A 138 -1.41 0.62 14.91
N LYS A 139 -2.52 0.45 15.65
CA LYS A 139 -2.71 1.12 16.94
C LYS A 139 -1.63 0.76 17.95
N GLU A 140 -1.34 -0.52 18.10
CA GLU A 140 -0.32 -1.03 19.03
C GLU A 140 1.08 -0.47 18.74
N LYS A 141 1.37 -0.17 17.47
CA LYS A 141 2.66 0.35 17.02
C LYS A 141 2.66 1.85 16.75
N ASN A 142 1.53 2.53 16.92
CA ASN A 142 1.32 3.94 16.60
C ASN A 142 1.80 4.32 15.19
N ILE A 143 1.43 3.51 14.19
CA ILE A 143 1.84 3.73 12.79
C ILE A 143 0.89 4.72 12.11
N LYS A 144 1.43 5.73 11.45
CA LYS A 144 0.70 6.71 10.62
C LYS A 144 1.18 6.74 9.17
N HIS A 145 2.37 6.20 8.89
CA HIS A 145 2.96 6.14 7.55
C HIS A 145 3.26 4.70 7.12
N LEU A 146 2.48 4.20 6.16
CA LEU A 146 2.58 2.83 5.66
C LEU A 146 3.19 2.76 4.26
N ASN A 147 4.00 1.73 4.06
CA ASN A 147 4.24 1.15 2.76
C ASN A 147 3.30 -0.03 2.58
N MET A 148 2.71 -0.17 1.39
CA MET A 148 1.79 -1.24 1.06
C MET A 148 2.35 -2.00 -0.14
N ALA A 149 2.47 -3.32 -0.01
CA ALA A 149 3.04 -4.18 -1.05
C ALA A 149 2.26 -5.49 -1.21
N GLY A 150 2.47 -6.17 -2.33
CA GLY A 150 1.84 -7.45 -2.64
C GLY A 150 2.12 -7.87 -4.09
N PRO A 151 1.62 -9.04 -4.50
CA PRO A 151 1.89 -9.57 -5.83
C PRO A 151 1.26 -8.78 -6.96
N ARG A 152 1.77 -8.99 -8.18
CA ARG A 152 1.08 -8.47 -9.37
C ARG A 152 -0.16 -9.32 -9.64
N ALA A 153 -1.20 -8.73 -10.25
CA ALA A 153 -2.38 -9.53 -10.60
C ALA A 153 -2.07 -10.50 -11.74
N SER A 154 -1.09 -10.17 -12.60
CA SER A 154 -0.50 -11.09 -13.60
C SER A 154 0.02 -12.40 -12.96
N THR A 155 0.44 -12.34 -11.69
CA THR A 155 0.94 -13.48 -10.91
C THR A 155 -0.04 -14.00 -9.87
N CYS A 156 -1.18 -13.32 -9.68
CA CYS A 156 -2.12 -13.60 -8.60
C CYS A 156 -3.52 -13.12 -8.97
N GLU A 157 -4.31 -14.01 -9.54
CA GLU A 157 -5.69 -13.71 -9.96
C GLU A 157 -6.55 -13.25 -8.77
N GLY A 158 -7.40 -12.24 -9.00
CA GLY A 158 -8.30 -11.69 -7.98
C GLY A 158 -7.65 -10.87 -6.87
N ILE A 159 -6.31 -10.68 -6.88
CA ILE A 159 -5.63 -9.91 -5.83
C ILE A 159 -6.10 -8.46 -5.79
N TYR A 160 -6.42 -7.88 -6.95
CA TYR A 160 -6.91 -6.50 -7.04
C TYR A 160 -8.22 -6.33 -6.25
N ASP A 161 -9.24 -7.13 -6.55
CA ASP A 161 -10.55 -7.02 -5.90
C ASP A 161 -10.45 -7.30 -4.39
N LYS A 162 -9.69 -8.32 -4.00
CA LYS A 162 -9.41 -8.63 -2.59
C LYS A 162 -8.75 -7.46 -1.87
N THR A 163 -7.72 -6.87 -2.49
CA THR A 163 -7.02 -5.70 -1.96
C THR A 163 -7.96 -4.52 -1.81
N PHE A 164 -8.81 -4.28 -2.81
CA PHE A 164 -9.74 -3.15 -2.82
C PHE A 164 -10.75 -3.25 -1.68
N ILE A 165 -11.39 -4.42 -1.51
CA ILE A 165 -12.35 -4.68 -0.44
C ILE A 165 -11.69 -4.56 0.95
N PHE A 166 -10.49 -5.15 1.10
CA PHE A 166 -9.71 -5.06 2.33
C PHE A 166 -9.40 -3.59 2.70
N MET A 167 -8.94 -2.80 1.73
CA MET A 167 -8.59 -1.39 1.96
C MET A 167 -9.78 -0.54 2.34
N ASN A 168 -10.93 -0.69 1.68
CA ASN A 168 -12.14 0.02 2.06
C ASN A 168 -12.57 -0.31 3.51
N SER A 169 -12.45 -1.58 3.91
CA SER A 169 -12.74 -1.99 5.28
C SER A 169 -11.73 -1.40 6.28
N LEU A 170 -10.45 -1.36 5.93
CA LEU A 170 -9.40 -0.79 6.77
C LEU A 170 -9.56 0.72 6.92
N LEU A 171 -9.67 1.47 5.81
CA LEU A 171 -9.76 2.93 5.80
C LEU A 171 -10.93 3.44 6.64
N LYS A 172 -12.07 2.73 6.64
CA LYS A 172 -13.19 3.03 7.53
C LYS A 172 -12.83 2.96 9.01
N LYS A 173 -12.08 1.94 9.43
CA LYS A 173 -11.59 1.84 10.82
C LYS A 173 -10.57 2.93 11.15
N LEU A 174 -9.71 3.27 10.19
CA LEU A 174 -8.66 4.28 10.33
C LEU A 174 -9.22 5.70 10.44
N GLU A 175 -10.31 5.96 9.71
CA GLU A 175 -11.07 7.20 9.80
C GLU A 175 -11.67 7.37 11.18
N ASP A 176 -12.41 6.38 11.69
CA ASP A 176 -13.15 6.47 12.95
C ASP A 176 -12.26 6.55 14.22
N TYR A 177 -10.95 6.36 14.08
CA TYR A 177 -10.04 6.17 15.20
C TYR A 177 -9.28 7.43 15.63
N GLN A 178 -9.67 8.08 16.73
CA GLN A 178 -8.88 9.17 17.32
C GLN A 178 -7.82 8.62 18.29
N ASP A 179 -6.59 9.18 18.21
CA ASP A 179 -5.52 8.93 19.20
C ASP A 179 -5.82 9.58 20.56
#